data_AF-A0A971KMH3-F1
#
_entry.id   AF-A0A971KMH3-F1
#
_cell.length_a   1.000
_cell.length_b   1.000
_cell.length_c   1.000
_cell.angle_alpha   90.00
_cell.angle_beta   90.00
_cell.angle_gamma   90.00
#
_symmetry.space_group_name_H-M   'P 1'
#
loop_
_entity.id
_entity.type
_entity.pdbx_description
1 polymer ?
#
loop_
_entity_poly.entity_id
_entity_poly.type
_entity_poly.pdbx_seq_one_letter_code
_entity_poly.pdbx_strand_id
1 'polypeptide(L)'
;MSNVLLLILNIILKPFVVLGGYMINSNSFPQPLTREEEEKYLKLYSQGDEKARNILIERNLRLVAHIVKKYNNTGKDTGDLISIGTIGLIKAISTYDSTKGTRLATYAARCIENEILMTIRSTKKTKFEISLQEPIGTDKEGNEINLLDILGTDVD
;
A
#
# COMPACT_ATOMS: atom_id res chain seq x y z
N MET A 1 -9.95 50.69 -22.33
CA MET A 1 -10.83 49.77 -21.59
C MET A 1 -10.62 48.30 -21.96
N SER A 2 -10.61 47.92 -23.25
CA SER A 2 -10.45 46.51 -23.68
C SER A 2 -9.17 45.81 -23.15
N ASN A 3 -8.00 46.44 -23.23
CA ASN A 3 -6.73 45.82 -22.78
C ASN A 3 -6.65 45.60 -21.26
N VAL A 4 -7.29 46.44 -20.45
CA VAL A 4 -7.31 46.28 -18.98
C VAL A 4 -8.19 45.09 -18.60
N LEU A 5 -9.31 44.90 -19.31
CA LEU A 5 -10.19 43.76 -19.12
C LEU A 5 -9.49 42.43 -19.47
N LEU A 6 -8.72 42.40 -20.57
CA LEU A 6 -7.91 41.24 -20.96
C LEU A 6 -6.80 40.91 -19.94
N LEU A 7 -6.18 41.93 -19.33
CA LEU A 7 -5.17 41.73 -18.29
C LEU A 7 -5.79 41.14 -17.01
N ILE A 8 -6.95 41.66 -16.58
CA ILE A 8 -7.67 41.14 -15.40
C ILE A 8 -8.12 39.70 -15.65
N LEU A 9 -8.64 39.41 -16.84
CA LEU A 9 -9.04 38.06 -17.23
C LEU A 9 -7.86 37.08 -17.17
N ASN A 10 -6.70 37.47 -17.69
CA ASN A 10 -5.49 36.65 -17.64
C ASN A 10 -4.97 36.42 -16.21
N ILE A 11 -5.08 37.41 -15.32
CA ILE A 11 -4.68 37.27 -13.91
C ILE A 11 -5.58 36.27 -13.17
N ILE A 12 -6.88 36.22 -13.49
CA ILE A 12 -7.84 35.31 -12.87
C ILE A 12 -7.75 33.89 -13.47
N LEU A 13 -7.57 33.76 -14.79
CA LEU A 13 -7.50 32.46 -15.47
C LEU A 13 -6.18 31.72 -15.26
N LYS A 14 -5.04 32.43 -15.21
CA LYS A 14 -3.71 31.80 -15.01
C LYS A 14 -3.63 30.87 -13.79
N PRO A 15 -4.03 31.27 -12.57
CA PRO A 15 -3.99 30.37 -11.41
C PRO A 15 -4.92 29.18 -11.57
N PHE A 16 -6.06 29.33 -12.27
CA PHE A 16 -6.98 28.23 -12.54
C PHE A 16 -6.40 27.23 -13.56
N VAL A 17 -5.65 27.71 -14.55
CA VAL A 17 -4.92 26.85 -15.52
C VAL A 17 -3.74 26.16 -14.84
N VAL A 18 -2.99 26.85 -13.96
CA VAL A 18 -1.89 26.26 -13.19
C VAL A 18 -2.43 25.20 -12.22
N LEU A 19 -3.52 25.49 -11.51
CA LEU A 19 -4.19 24.56 -10.60
C LEU A 19 -4.80 23.38 -11.37
N GLY A 20 -5.45 23.64 -12.50
CA GLY A 20 -5.97 22.61 -13.40
C GLY A 20 -4.86 21.70 -13.93
N GLY A 21 -3.71 22.27 -14.33
CA GLY A 21 -2.53 21.51 -14.75
C GLY A 21 -1.91 20.68 -13.62
N TYR A 22 -1.98 21.15 -12.37
CA TYR A 22 -1.55 20.40 -11.20
C TYR A 22 -2.49 19.23 -10.88
N MET A 23 -3.80 19.44 -11.00
CA MET A 23 -4.83 18.40 -10.85
C MET A 23 -4.76 17.33 -11.95
N ILE A 24 -4.40 17.72 -13.18
CA ILE A 24 -4.21 16.79 -14.31
C ILE A 24 -2.88 16.00 -14.18
N ASN A 25 -1.87 16.56 -13.50
CA ASN A 25 -0.62 15.87 -13.16
C ASN A 25 -0.73 14.99 -11.89
N SER A 26 -1.90 14.42 -11.64
CA SER A 26 -2.10 13.36 -10.62
C SER A 26 -1.40 12.03 -10.96
N ASN A 27 -0.37 12.05 -11.81
CA ASN A 27 0.58 10.96 -11.98
C ASN A 27 1.88 11.33 -11.25
N SER A 28 1.79 11.46 -9.91
CA SER A 28 2.92 11.76 -9.02
C SER A 28 4.05 10.73 -9.06
N PHE A 29 3.87 9.60 -9.75
CA PHE A 29 4.90 8.59 -9.89
C PHE A 29 5.81 8.89 -11.08
N PRO A 30 7.13 8.72 -10.93
CA PRO A 30 8.04 8.80 -12.06
C PRO A 30 7.67 7.76 -13.12
N GLN A 31 8.08 7.99 -14.38
CA GLN A 31 7.83 7.02 -15.46
C GLN A 31 8.45 5.65 -15.13
N PRO A 32 8.06 4.53 -15.76
CA PRO A 32 8.79 3.28 -15.60
C PRO A 32 10.20 3.41 -16.21
N LEU A 33 11.15 2.60 -15.75
CA LEU A 33 12.48 2.51 -16.38
C LEU A 33 12.38 1.75 -17.70
N THR A 34 13.28 2.05 -18.64
CA THR A 34 13.50 1.15 -19.77
C THR A 34 14.19 -0.13 -19.31
N ARG A 35 14.19 -1.16 -20.16
CA ARG A 35 14.85 -2.43 -19.83
C ARG A 35 16.34 -2.27 -19.57
N GLU A 36 17.01 -1.45 -20.38
CA GLU A 36 18.44 -1.17 -20.28
C GLU A 36 18.77 -0.42 -18.98
N GLU A 37 17.92 0.56 -18.60
CA GLU A 37 18.07 1.27 -17.34
C GLU A 37 17.82 0.36 -16.14
N GLU A 38 16.79 -0.50 -16.20
CA GLU A 38 16.50 -1.47 -15.15
C GLU A 38 17.68 -2.42 -14.92
N GLU A 39 18.25 -2.98 -15.99
CA GLU A 39 19.44 -3.84 -15.92
C GLU A 39 20.65 -3.09 -15.35
N LYS A 40 20.84 -1.81 -15.72
CA LYS A 40 21.89 -0.95 -15.15
C LYS A 40 21.74 -0.76 -13.64
N TYR A 41 20.55 -0.36 -13.17
CA TYR A 41 20.33 -0.13 -11.74
C TYR A 41 20.37 -1.42 -10.92
N LEU A 42 19.91 -2.54 -11.48
CA LEU A 42 20.06 -3.85 -10.85
C LEU A 42 21.53 -4.23 -10.65
N LYS A 43 22.38 -3.96 -11.64
CA LYS A 43 23.83 -4.19 -11.54
C LYS A 43 24.51 -3.26 -10.53
N LEU A 44 24.11 -1.99 -10.47
CA LEU A 44 24.63 -1.06 -9.46
C LEU A 44 24.22 -1.48 -8.06
N TYR A 45 22.96 -1.91 -7.88
CA TYR A 45 22.48 -2.40 -6.61
C TYR A 45 23.21 -3.68 -6.16
N SER A 46 23.49 -4.61 -7.08
CA SER A 46 24.29 -5.81 -6.75
C SER A 46 25.74 -5.51 -6.37
N GLN A 47 26.25 -4.32 -6.71
CA GLN A 47 27.55 -3.79 -6.28
C GLN A 47 27.47 -3.04 -4.93
N GLY A 48 26.30 -2.97 -4.30
CA GLY A 48 26.08 -2.31 -3.00
C GLY A 48 25.59 -0.86 -3.08
N ASP A 49 25.16 -0.38 -4.26
CA ASP A 49 24.61 0.97 -4.39
C ASP A 49 23.15 1.06 -3.90
N GLU A 50 22.96 1.56 -2.69
CA GLU A 50 21.64 1.80 -2.10
C GLU A 50 20.81 2.87 -2.85
N LYS A 51 21.45 3.79 -3.57
CA LYS A 51 20.69 4.76 -4.38
C LYS A 51 20.03 4.07 -5.56
N ALA A 52 20.69 3.09 -6.16
CA ALA A 52 20.12 2.28 -7.23
C ALA A 52 18.89 1.51 -6.75
N ARG A 53 18.92 0.97 -5.51
CA ARG A 53 17.76 0.35 -4.87
C ARG A 53 16.57 1.30 -4.77
N ASN A 54 16.80 2.52 -4.28
CA ASN A 54 15.74 3.52 -4.12
C ASN A 54 15.12 3.92 -5.46
N ILE A 55 15.95 4.09 -6.50
CA ILE A 55 15.46 4.36 -7.85
C ILE A 55 14.60 3.21 -8.36
N LEU A 56 15.04 1.96 -8.19
CA LEU A 56 14.22 0.79 -8.58
C LEU A 56 12.87 0.76 -7.87
N ILE A 57 12.83 1.11 -6.57
CA ILE A 57 11.59 1.18 -5.79
C ILE A 57 10.68 2.28 -6.35
N GLU A 58 11.16 3.52 -6.45
CA GLU A 58 10.36 4.68 -6.87
C GLU A 58 9.76 4.50 -8.26
N ARG A 59 10.54 3.95 -9.20
CA ARG A 59 10.13 3.73 -10.59
C ARG A 59 9.10 2.60 -10.72
N ASN A 60 8.94 1.75 -9.71
CA ASN A 60 7.99 0.65 -9.66
C ASN A 60 6.78 0.90 -8.74
N LEU A 61 6.68 2.06 -8.06
CA LEU A 61 5.54 2.38 -7.18
C LEU A 61 4.19 2.35 -7.90
N ARG A 62 4.15 2.69 -9.20
CA ARG A 62 2.91 2.62 -10.00
C ARG A 62 2.37 1.18 -10.09
N LEU A 63 3.23 0.17 -10.07
CA LEU A 63 2.83 -1.24 -10.04
C LEU A 63 2.09 -1.57 -8.74
N VAL A 64 2.57 -1.07 -7.60
CA VAL A 64 1.91 -1.24 -6.29
C VAL A 64 0.51 -0.67 -6.34
N ALA A 65 0.37 0.59 -6.76
CA ALA A 65 -0.93 1.24 -6.88
C ALA A 65 -1.89 0.49 -7.82
N HIS A 66 -1.38 -0.07 -8.93
CA HIS A 66 -2.17 -0.87 -9.85
C HIS A 66 -2.67 -2.18 -9.22
N ILE A 67 -1.82 -2.89 -8.48
CA ILE A 67 -2.17 -4.16 -7.84
C ILE A 67 -3.17 -3.93 -6.69
N VAL A 68 -2.94 -2.91 -5.86
CA VAL A 68 -3.81 -2.58 -4.71
C VAL A 68 -5.25 -2.33 -5.13
N LYS A 69 -5.50 -1.73 -6.31
CA LYS A 69 -6.86 -1.51 -6.83
C LYS A 69 -7.72 -2.77 -6.85
N LYS A 70 -7.13 -3.96 -7.04
CA LYS A 70 -7.86 -5.24 -7.01
C LYS A 70 -8.42 -5.59 -5.63
N TYR A 71 -7.87 -4.99 -4.57
CA TYR A 71 -8.16 -5.31 -3.17
C TYR A 71 -8.96 -4.21 -2.44
N ASN A 72 -9.39 -3.14 -3.14
CA ASN A 72 -10.15 -2.05 -2.53
C ASN A 72 -11.47 -2.52 -1.89
N ASN A 73 -12.07 -3.61 -2.37
CA ASN A 73 -13.33 -4.15 -1.85
C ASN A 73 -13.17 -5.01 -0.58
N THR A 74 -11.97 -5.08 0.01
CA THR A 74 -11.70 -5.92 1.19
C THR A 74 -12.07 -5.24 2.53
N GLY A 75 -12.58 -4.00 2.48
CA GLY A 75 -12.90 -3.21 3.67
C GLY A 75 -11.68 -2.66 4.43
N LYS A 76 -10.48 -2.80 3.86
CA LYS A 76 -9.23 -2.24 4.37
C LYS A 76 -8.99 -0.85 3.81
N ASP A 77 -8.31 -0.01 4.59
CA ASP A 77 -7.86 1.29 4.10
C ASP A 77 -6.91 1.13 2.91
N THR A 78 -7.10 1.94 1.88
CA THR A 78 -6.30 1.83 0.65
C THR A 78 -4.87 2.30 0.89
N GLY A 79 -4.65 3.28 1.77
CA GLY A 79 -3.31 3.72 2.18
C GLY A 79 -2.53 2.64 2.92
N ASP A 80 -3.20 1.88 3.79
CA ASP A 80 -2.61 0.71 4.44
C ASP A 80 -2.18 -0.35 3.41
N LEU A 81 -3.05 -0.68 2.46
CA LEU A 81 -2.74 -1.63 1.40
C LEU A 81 -1.59 -1.16 0.49
N ILE A 82 -1.49 0.14 0.21
CA ILE A 82 -0.35 0.73 -0.52
C ILE A 82 0.93 0.57 0.30
N SER A 83 0.89 0.81 1.61
CA SER A 83 2.06 0.67 2.49
C SER A 83 2.53 -0.78 2.56
N ILE A 84 1.61 -1.73 2.74
CA ILE A 84 1.89 -3.18 2.73
C ILE A 84 2.44 -3.62 1.37
N GLY A 85 1.81 -3.17 0.28
CA GLY A 85 2.28 -3.46 -1.07
C GLY A 85 3.68 -2.91 -1.33
N THR A 86 4.00 -1.72 -0.80
CA THR A 86 5.33 -1.12 -0.88
C THR A 86 6.37 -1.97 -0.15
N ILE A 87 6.05 -2.54 1.02
CA ILE A 87 6.91 -3.50 1.72
C ILE A 87 7.16 -4.73 0.82
N GLY A 88 6.13 -5.25 0.16
CA GLY A 88 6.26 -6.35 -0.80
C GLY A 88 7.15 -6.03 -1.99
N LEU A 89 7.06 -4.80 -2.53
CA LEU A 89 7.95 -4.31 -3.59
C LEU A 89 9.41 -4.21 -3.12
N ILE A 90 9.63 -3.63 -1.94
CA ILE A 90 10.96 -3.50 -1.34
C ILE A 90 11.62 -4.88 -1.17
N LYS A 91 10.86 -5.84 -0.63
CA LYS A 91 11.29 -7.22 -0.47
C LYS A 91 11.63 -7.84 -1.82
N ALA A 92 10.77 -7.66 -2.82
CA ALA A 92 11.00 -8.16 -4.17
C ALA A 92 12.31 -7.64 -4.77
N ILE A 93 12.58 -6.33 -4.69
CA ILE A 93 13.81 -5.75 -5.21
C ILE A 93 15.03 -6.27 -4.44
N SER A 94 14.90 -6.45 -3.13
CA SER A 94 16.00 -6.93 -2.28
C SER A 94 16.35 -8.41 -2.53
N THR A 95 15.38 -9.23 -2.96
CA THR A 95 15.57 -10.68 -3.19
C THR A 95 15.50 -11.08 -4.66
N TYR A 96 15.42 -10.12 -5.57
CA TYR A 96 15.34 -10.38 -7.00
C TYR A 96 16.66 -10.93 -7.54
N ASP A 97 16.54 -11.90 -8.43
CA ASP A 97 17.67 -12.56 -9.07
C ASP A 97 17.41 -12.63 -10.58
N SER A 98 18.23 -11.91 -11.35
CA SER A 98 18.12 -11.84 -12.80
C SER A 98 18.47 -13.16 -13.51
N THR A 99 19.20 -14.05 -12.85
CA THR A 99 19.60 -15.36 -13.43
C THR A 99 18.41 -16.29 -13.61
N LYS A 100 17.31 -16.07 -12.89
CA LYS A 100 16.07 -16.86 -12.95
C LYS A 100 15.19 -16.54 -14.17
N GLY A 101 15.63 -15.65 -15.05
CA GLY A 101 14.96 -15.37 -16.34
C GLY A 101 13.58 -14.69 -16.25
N THR A 102 13.14 -14.30 -15.06
CA THR A 102 11.85 -13.64 -14.85
C THR A 102 12.04 -12.14 -14.78
N ARG A 103 11.17 -11.34 -15.41
CA ARG A 103 11.24 -9.87 -15.34
C ARG A 103 11.00 -9.38 -13.90
N LEU A 104 11.68 -8.31 -13.49
CA LEU A 104 11.54 -7.71 -12.16
C LEU A 104 10.08 -7.39 -11.85
N ALA A 105 9.38 -6.72 -12.77
CA ALA A 105 7.96 -6.37 -12.58
C ALA A 105 7.07 -7.60 -12.33
N THR A 106 7.32 -8.71 -13.02
CA THR A 106 6.55 -9.96 -12.83
C THR A 106 6.80 -10.55 -11.45
N TYR A 107 8.07 -10.62 -11.03
CA TYR A 107 8.44 -11.11 -9.71
C TYR A 107 7.88 -10.20 -8.60
N ALA A 108 8.07 -8.88 -8.73
CA ALA A 108 7.55 -7.88 -7.81
C ALA A 108 6.03 -7.96 -7.67
N ALA A 109 5.30 -8.16 -8.76
CA ALA A 109 3.84 -8.31 -8.70
C ALA A 109 3.41 -9.50 -7.82
N ARG A 110 4.12 -10.63 -7.88
CA ARG A 110 3.85 -11.80 -7.01
C ARG A 110 4.14 -11.47 -5.53
N CYS A 111 5.25 -10.80 -5.25
CA CYS A 111 5.61 -10.41 -3.88
C CYS A 111 4.62 -9.40 -3.28
N ILE A 112 4.21 -8.39 -4.05
CA ILE A 112 3.22 -7.39 -3.64
C ILE A 112 1.88 -8.06 -3.31
N GLU A 113 1.36 -8.91 -4.22
CA GLU A 113 0.11 -9.64 -3.97
C GLU A 113 0.22 -10.55 -2.74
N ASN A 114 1.37 -11.19 -2.53
CA ASN A 114 1.58 -12.08 -1.39
C ASN A 114 1.51 -11.33 -0.04
N GLU A 115 2.19 -10.19 0.11
CA GLU A 115 2.16 -9.41 1.36
C GLU A 115 0.76 -8.87 1.66
N ILE A 116 0.04 -8.40 0.64
CA ILE A 116 -1.36 -7.96 0.77
C ILE A 116 -2.24 -9.11 1.25
N LEU A 117 -2.15 -10.28 0.60
CA LEU A 117 -2.93 -11.46 0.97
C LEU A 117 -2.58 -11.97 2.37
N MET A 118 -1.30 -11.95 2.76
CA MET A 118 -0.88 -12.31 4.12
C MET A 118 -1.56 -11.41 5.16
N THR A 119 -1.62 -10.10 4.92
CA THR A 119 -2.25 -9.15 5.86
C THR A 119 -3.76 -9.36 5.97
N ILE A 120 -4.43 -9.57 4.83
CA ILE A 120 -5.88 -9.86 4.80
C ILE A 120 -6.18 -11.15 5.59
N ARG A 121 -5.38 -12.20 5.40
CA ARG A 121 -5.54 -13.48 6.12
C ARG A 121 -5.29 -13.34 7.62
N SER A 122 -4.27 -12.57 8.01
CA SER A 122 -3.96 -12.33 9.43
C SER A 122 -5.10 -11.63 10.14
N THR A 123 -5.65 -10.57 9.53
CA THR A 123 -6.79 -9.83 10.11
C THR A 123 -8.02 -10.73 10.31
N LYS A 124 -8.26 -11.68 9.39
CA LYS A 124 -9.38 -12.61 9.52
C LYS A 124 -9.25 -13.52 10.75
N LYS A 125 -8.04 -13.87 11.18
CA LYS A 125 -7.80 -14.69 12.38
C LYS A 125 -8.19 -13.92 13.65
N THR A 126 -7.76 -12.67 13.76
CA THR A 126 -8.06 -11.81 14.92
C THR A 126 -9.55 -11.53 15.07
N LYS A 127 -10.35 -11.55 14.00
CA LYS A 127 -11.81 -11.39 14.09
C LYS A 127 -12.51 -12.48 14.93
N PHE A 128 -11.87 -13.63 15.14
CA PHE A 128 -12.39 -14.69 16.01
C PHE A 128 -11.84 -14.64 17.43
N GLU A 129 -11.02 -13.65 17.76
CA GLU A 129 -10.57 -13.43 19.13
C GLU A 129 -11.67 -12.69 19.90
N ILE A 130 -12.18 -13.34 20.94
CA ILE A 130 -13.17 -12.78 21.87
C ILE A 130 -12.48 -12.52 23.21
N SER A 131 -12.76 -11.37 23.82
CA SER A 131 -12.26 -11.06 25.15
C SER A 131 -12.98 -11.93 26.17
N LEU A 132 -12.25 -12.62 27.05
CA LEU A 132 -12.85 -13.46 28.09
C LEU A 132 -13.46 -12.64 29.23
N GLN A 133 -13.07 -11.37 29.34
CA GLN A 133 -13.50 -10.43 30.38
C GLN A 133 -14.64 -9.52 29.93
N GLU A 134 -15.13 -9.69 28.70
CA GLU A 134 -16.26 -8.89 28.21
C GLU A 134 -17.58 -9.52 28.67
N PRO A 135 -18.53 -8.72 29.19
CA PRO A 135 -19.77 -9.25 29.74
C PRO A 135 -20.64 -9.80 28.60
N ILE A 136 -21.01 -11.08 28.73
CA ILE A 136 -21.85 -11.77 27.74
C ILE A 136 -23.34 -11.70 28.08
N GLY A 137 -23.67 -11.22 29.27
CA GLY A 137 -25.04 -11.08 29.76
C GLY A 137 -25.06 -10.72 31.24
N THR A 138 -26.27 -10.71 31.80
CA THR A 138 -26.50 -10.47 33.23
C THR A 138 -27.06 -11.73 33.90
N ASP A 139 -26.65 -11.98 35.14
CA ASP A 139 -27.23 -13.03 35.97
C ASP A 139 -28.63 -12.63 36.49
N LYS A 140 -29.25 -13.53 37.27
CA LYS A 140 -30.58 -13.27 37.88
C LYS A 140 -30.57 -12.18 38.95
N GLU A 141 -29.39 -11.80 39.43
CA GLU A 141 -29.16 -10.81 40.48
C GLU A 141 -28.75 -9.45 39.88
N GLY A 142 -28.55 -9.38 38.56
CA GLY A 142 -28.19 -8.18 37.82
C GLY A 142 -26.68 -7.95 37.68
N ASN A 143 -25.82 -8.89 38.09
CA ASN A 143 -24.38 -8.79 37.91
C ASN A 143 -23.98 -9.19 36.48
N GLU A 144 -22.90 -8.59 35.99
CA GLU A 144 -22.30 -8.90 34.69
C GLU A 144 -21.61 -10.27 34.74
N ILE A 145 -21.95 -11.15 33.80
CA ILE A 145 -21.29 -12.46 33.65
C ILE A 145 -20.28 -12.35 32.52
N ASN A 146 -19.03 -12.72 32.79
CA ASN A 146 -17.99 -12.78 31.76
C ASN A 146 -17.77 -14.23 31.29
N LEU A 147 -17.23 -14.40 30.08
CA LEU A 147 -16.94 -15.73 29.54
C LEU A 147 -15.90 -16.49 30.39
N LEU A 148 -15.01 -15.77 31.07
CA LEU A 148 -14.05 -16.32 32.04
C LEU A 148 -14.73 -17.03 33.22
N ASP A 149 -15.87 -16.51 33.69
CA ASP A 149 -16.58 -17.04 34.86
C ASP A 149 -17.28 -18.36 34.53
N ILE A 150 -17.64 -18.57 33.26
CA ILE A 150 -18.25 -19.80 32.73
C ILE A 150 -17.20 -20.84 32.36
N LEU A 151 -16.04 -20.39 31.86
CA LEU A 151 -14.92 -21.26 31.48
C LEU A 151 -14.00 -21.60 32.67
N GLY A 152 -14.19 -20.92 33.80
CA GLY A 152 -13.52 -21.19 35.06
C GLY A 152 -13.73 -22.64 35.51
N THR A 153 -12.62 -23.25 35.94
CA THR A 153 -12.49 -24.67 36.27
C THR A 153 -13.42 -25.12 37.39
N ASP A 154 -14.33 -26.04 37.09
CA ASP A 154 -14.75 -27.02 38.07
C ASP A 154 -13.47 -27.72 38.56
N VAL A 155 -13.10 -27.47 39.81
CA VAL A 155 -12.17 -28.32 40.56
C VAL A 155 -12.96 -29.53 41.02
N ASP A 156 -12.98 -30.58 40.19
CA ASP A 156 -13.26 -31.94 40.65
C ASP A 156 -12.06 -32.49 41.44
#